data_AF-A0A6N1APU9-F1
#
_entry.id   AF-A0A6N1APU9-F1
#
_cell.length_a   1.000
_cell.length_b   1.000
_cell.length_c   1.000
_cell.angle_alpha   90.00
_cell.angle_beta   90.00
_cell.angle_gamma   90.00
#
_symmetry.space_group_name_H-M   'P 1'
#
loop_
_entity.id
_entity.type
_entity.pdbx_description
1 polymer ?
#
loop_
_entity_poly.entity_id
_entity_poly.type
_entity_poly.pdbx_seq_one_letter_code
_entity_poly.pdbx_strand_id
1 'polypeptide(L)'
;MPSPRPPQPTRFAIQKARGKGWKTLEVGEELAHAKARFDRMVGINPRAYFRLIQLDYNADSAYEGMEFNWTLIELYDPTRGGSVRPPPKPVPATPRKSKGKRKSAEPVALPLRIYLTVILIGTLAGALAYLHFAGGR
;
A
#
# COMPACT_ATOMS: atom_id res chain seq x y z
N MET A 1 -23.97 10.08 -27.43
CA MET A 1 -23.37 10.27 -26.08
C MET A 1 -23.69 9.02 -25.28
N PRO A 2 -22.72 8.17 -24.90
CA PRO A 2 -23.00 7.08 -23.97
C PRO A 2 -23.53 7.69 -22.65
N SER A 3 -24.68 7.23 -22.19
CA SER A 3 -25.26 7.71 -20.93
C SER A 3 -24.28 7.44 -19.77
N PRO A 4 -24.07 8.39 -18.85
CA PRO A 4 -23.21 8.17 -17.70
C PRO A 4 -23.75 6.98 -16.90
N ARG A 5 -22.92 5.95 -16.77
CA ARG A 5 -23.24 4.73 -16.03
C ARG A 5 -23.44 5.13 -14.55
N PRO A 6 -24.46 4.61 -13.85
CA PRO A 6 -24.71 5.00 -12.46
C PRO A 6 -23.46 4.76 -11.60
N PRO A 7 -23.20 5.64 -10.60
CA PRO A 7 -22.05 5.48 -9.71
C PRO A 7 -22.14 4.14 -9.00
N GLN A 8 -21.12 3.29 -9.19
CA GLN A 8 -21.05 2.02 -8.50
C GLN A 8 -20.69 2.28 -7.04
N PRO A 9 -21.30 1.56 -6.09
CA PRO A 9 -20.98 1.72 -4.68
C PRO A 9 -19.52 1.29 -4.42
N THR A 10 -18.84 2.04 -3.55
CA THR A 10 -17.53 1.67 -3.03
C THR A 10 -17.60 0.29 -2.36
N ARG A 11 -16.61 -0.54 -2.64
CA ARG A 11 -16.48 -1.87 -2.04
C ARG A 11 -15.18 -2.02 -1.29
N PHE A 12 -15.16 -2.88 -0.30
CA PHE A 12 -13.99 -3.19 0.51
C PHE A 12 -13.66 -4.67 0.37
N ALA A 13 -12.45 -4.99 -0.08
CA ALA A 13 -12.01 -6.36 -0.26
C ALA A 13 -10.93 -6.73 0.76
N ILE A 14 -11.08 -7.92 1.33
CA ILE A 14 -10.07 -8.50 2.21
C ILE A 14 -9.33 -9.57 1.43
N GLN A 15 -8.01 -9.45 1.39
CA GLN A 15 -7.15 -10.35 0.65
C GLN A 15 -6.08 -10.95 1.53
N LYS A 16 -5.72 -12.20 1.22
CA LYS A 16 -4.67 -12.95 1.89
C LYS A 16 -3.58 -13.32 0.90
N ALA A 17 -2.31 -13.17 1.29
CA ALA A 17 -1.20 -13.61 0.45
C ALA A 17 -1.23 -15.14 0.25
N ARG A 18 -1.03 -15.56 -0.99
CA ARG A 18 -0.94 -16.96 -1.42
C ARG A 18 0.18 -17.08 -2.45
N GLY A 19 1.32 -17.63 -2.05
CA GLY A 19 2.49 -17.73 -2.91
C GLY A 19 2.97 -16.34 -3.33
N LYS A 20 3.02 -16.07 -4.64
CA LYS A 20 3.41 -14.78 -5.22
C LYS A 20 2.25 -13.78 -5.39
N GLY A 21 1.00 -14.19 -5.11
CA GLY A 21 -0.19 -13.40 -5.38
C GLY A 21 -1.05 -13.13 -4.15
N TRP A 22 -2.14 -12.39 -4.36
CA TRP A 22 -3.14 -12.09 -3.35
C TRP A 22 -4.46 -12.78 -3.72
N LYS A 23 -5.04 -13.53 -2.79
CA LYS A 23 -6.36 -14.15 -2.95
C LYS A 23 -7.40 -13.32 -2.21
N THR A 24 -8.43 -12.87 -2.92
CA THR A 24 -9.62 -12.28 -2.29
C THR A 24 -10.38 -13.34 -1.52
N LEU A 25 -10.65 -13.04 -0.25
CA LEU A 25 -11.44 -13.90 0.63
C LEU A 25 -12.87 -13.39 0.74
N GLU A 26 -13.03 -12.08 0.85
CA GLU A 26 -14.32 -11.44 1.08
C GLU A 26 -14.34 -10.06 0.43
N VAL A 27 -15.52 -9.65 -0.03
CA VAL A 27 -15.82 -8.30 -0.52
C VAL A 27 -17.10 -7.85 0.18
N GLY A 28 -17.07 -6.68 0.80
CA GLY A 28 -18.22 -6.04 1.46
C GLY A 28 -18.42 -4.62 0.98
N GLU A 29 -19.51 -3.99 1.39
CA GLU A 29 -19.87 -2.61 0.99
C GLU A 29 -19.58 -1.59 2.11
N GLU A 30 -19.50 -2.05 3.37
CA GLU A 30 -19.31 -1.18 4.52
C GLU A 30 -17.92 -1.36 5.16
N LEU A 31 -17.21 -0.25 5.36
CA LEU A 31 -15.84 -0.25 5.90
C LEU A 31 -15.75 -0.82 7.32
N ALA A 32 -16.68 -0.44 8.19
CA ALA A 32 -16.67 -0.87 9.60
C ALA A 32 -16.79 -2.39 9.72
N HIS A 33 -17.70 -2.99 8.95
CA HIS A 33 -17.89 -4.43 8.90
C HIS A 33 -16.67 -5.12 8.28
N ALA A 34 -16.15 -4.61 7.15
CA ALA A 34 -14.96 -5.16 6.51
C ALA A 34 -13.74 -5.14 7.45
N LYS A 35 -13.56 -4.07 8.23
CA LYS A 35 -12.49 -3.97 9.23
C LYS A 35 -12.64 -5.00 10.35
N ALA A 36 -13.84 -5.15 10.92
CA ALA A 36 -14.08 -6.15 11.96
C ALA A 36 -13.81 -7.59 11.45
N ARG A 37 -14.20 -7.88 10.20
CA ARG A 37 -13.90 -9.15 9.53
C ARG A 37 -12.40 -9.34 9.31
N PHE A 38 -11.69 -8.29 8.89
CA PHE A 38 -10.25 -8.30 8.69
C PHE A 38 -9.52 -8.66 9.98
N ASP A 39 -9.84 -7.97 11.09
CA ASP A 39 -9.23 -8.22 12.40
C ASP A 39 -9.49 -9.66 12.88
N ARG A 40 -10.70 -10.18 12.68
CA ARG A 40 -11.04 -11.58 12.98
C ARG A 40 -10.22 -12.57 12.15
N MET A 41 -10.06 -12.33 10.85
CA MET A 41 -9.29 -13.21 9.97
C MET A 41 -7.80 -13.21 10.29
N VAL A 42 -7.24 -12.04 10.63
CA VAL A 42 -5.89 -11.90 11.14
C VAL A 42 -5.72 -12.71 12.43
N GLY A 43 -6.67 -12.62 13.36
CA GLY A 43 -6.66 -13.41 14.60
C GLY A 43 -6.68 -14.92 14.38
N ILE A 44 -7.38 -15.41 13.34
CA ILE A 44 -7.44 -16.83 12.99
C ILE A 44 -6.13 -17.32 12.34
N ASN A 45 -5.46 -16.48 11.54
CA ASN A 45 -4.21 -16.86 10.87
C ASN A 45 -3.14 -15.76 11.00
N PRO A 46 -2.56 -15.56 12.19
CA PRO A 46 -1.66 -14.44 12.46
C PRO A 46 -0.30 -14.55 11.77
N ARG A 47 -0.03 -15.65 11.05
CA ARG A 47 1.25 -15.87 10.33
C ARG A 47 1.17 -15.48 8.87
N ALA A 48 -0.02 -15.19 8.35
CA ALA A 48 -0.21 -14.82 6.95
C ALA A 48 -0.30 -13.31 6.80
N TYR A 49 0.14 -12.82 5.64
CA TYR A 49 -0.10 -11.45 5.24
C TYR A 49 -1.56 -11.27 4.84
N PHE A 50 -2.19 -10.22 5.37
CA PHE A 50 -3.52 -9.80 4.98
C PHE A 50 -3.51 -8.34 4.58
N ARG A 51 -4.37 -7.97 3.63
CA ARG A 51 -4.63 -6.57 3.32
C ARG A 51 -6.12 -6.30 3.17
N LEU A 52 -6.52 -5.11 3.60
CA LEU A 52 -7.83 -4.53 3.37
C LEU A 52 -7.66 -3.44 2.30
N ILE A 53 -8.40 -3.55 1.21
CA ILE A 53 -8.36 -2.59 0.11
C ILE A 53 -9.75 -2.03 -0.16
N GLN A 54 -9.81 -0.75 -0.50
CA GLN A 54 -11.00 -0.10 -1.06
C GLN A 54 -10.95 -0.25 -2.59
N LEU A 55 -12.11 -0.52 -3.18
CA LEU A 55 -12.34 -0.65 -4.59
C LEU A 55 -13.36 0.41 -4.98
N ASP A 56 -12.88 1.46 -5.61
CA ASP A 56 -13.72 2.54 -6.14
C ASP A 56 -13.83 2.40 -7.64
N TYR A 57 -15.03 2.52 -8.19
CA TYR A 57 -15.21 2.44 -9.63
C TYR A 57 -14.58 3.64 -10.33
N ASN A 58 -13.74 3.36 -11.32
CA ASN A 58 -13.10 4.40 -12.12
C ASN A 58 -14.03 4.80 -13.26
N ALA A 59 -14.78 5.90 -13.07
CA ALA A 59 -15.70 6.42 -14.08
C ALA A 59 -15.00 7.02 -15.30
N ASP A 60 -13.74 7.44 -15.14
CA ASP A 60 -12.93 8.09 -16.19
C ASP A 60 -12.08 7.09 -16.97
N SER A 61 -12.24 5.80 -16.70
CA SER A 61 -11.51 4.76 -17.43
C SER A 61 -11.92 4.73 -18.91
N ALA A 62 -10.92 4.80 -19.79
CA ALA A 62 -11.09 4.56 -21.22
C ALA A 62 -11.24 3.06 -21.55
N TYR A 63 -11.15 2.17 -20.55
CA TYR A 63 -11.34 0.75 -20.73
C TYR A 63 -12.84 0.43 -20.87
N GLU A 64 -13.21 -0.32 -21.91
CA GLU A 64 -14.62 -0.64 -22.19
C GLU A 64 -15.31 -1.45 -21.07
N GLY A 65 -14.53 -2.08 -20.19
CA GLY A 65 -15.00 -2.89 -19.07
C GLY A 65 -15.35 -2.12 -17.80
N MET A 66 -15.18 -2.80 -16.66
CA MET A 66 -15.25 -2.19 -15.33
C MET A 66 -13.84 -2.10 -14.77
N GLU A 67 -13.34 -0.89 -14.60
CA GLU A 67 -12.07 -0.64 -13.93
C GLU A 67 -12.32 -0.10 -12.53
N PHE A 68 -11.49 -0.52 -11.58
CA PHE A 68 -11.55 -0.09 -10.20
C PHE A 68 -10.21 0.50 -9.80
N ASN A 69 -10.24 1.63 -9.11
CA ASN A 69 -9.10 2.17 -8.40
C ASN A 69 -8.96 1.42 -7.07
N TRP A 70 -7.76 0.90 -6.80
CA TRP A 70 -7.50 0.11 -5.59
C TRP A 70 -6.71 0.95 -4.61
N THR A 71 -7.29 1.19 -3.44
CA THR A 71 -6.63 1.92 -2.37
C THR A 71 -6.35 0.97 -1.22
N LEU A 72 -5.08 0.84 -0.83
CA LEU A 72 -4.71 0.06 0.35
C LEU A 72 -5.12 0.82 1.61
N ILE A 73 -6.06 0.26 2.37
CA ILE A 73 -6.49 0.84 3.65
C ILE A 73 -5.60 0.34 4.77
N GLU A 74 -5.41 -0.98 4.86
CA GLU A 74 -4.70 -1.59 5.96
C GLU A 74 -3.92 -2.82 5.49
N LEU A 75 -2.71 -2.99 6.04
CA LEU A 75 -1.84 -4.12 5.76
C LEU A 75 -1.41 -4.75 7.08
N TYR A 76 -1.78 -6.01 7.27
CA TYR A 76 -1.24 -6.84 8.33
C TYR A 76 -0.01 -7.57 7.81
N ASP A 77 1.13 -7.23 8.41
CA ASP A 77 2.42 -7.86 8.17
C ASP A 77 2.83 -8.64 9.43
N PRO A 78 2.88 -9.99 9.38
CA PRO A 78 3.24 -10.83 10.52
C PRO A 78 4.70 -10.62 10.98
N THR A 79 5.56 -10.01 10.15
CA THR A 79 6.98 -9.77 10.44
C THR A 79 7.25 -8.40 11.06
N ARG A 80 6.37 -7.41 10.83
CA ARG A 80 6.53 -6.03 11.35
C ARG A 80 6.19 -5.85 12.83
N GLY A 81 5.88 -6.93 13.54
CA GLY A 81 5.85 -6.94 15.00
C GLY A 81 4.73 -6.08 15.59
N GLY A 82 3.48 -6.52 15.40
CA GLY A 82 2.32 -6.07 16.15
C GLY A 82 1.61 -7.26 16.80
N SER A 83 2.00 -7.56 18.04
CA SER A 83 1.32 -8.41 19.03
C SER A 83 0.01 -9.11 18.60
N VAL A 84 0.11 -10.28 17.99
CA VAL A 84 -0.79 -11.39 18.35
C VAL A 84 0.10 -12.50 18.88
N ARG A 85 0.63 -12.28 20.09
CA ARG A 85 1.09 -13.39 20.90
C ARG A 85 -0.17 -14.26 21.12
N PRO A 86 -0.19 -15.54 20.72
CA PRO A 86 -1.28 -16.43 21.15
C PRO A 86 -1.40 -16.31 22.69
N PRO A 87 -2.62 -16.36 23.27
CA PRO A 87 -2.79 -16.20 24.70
C PRO A 87 -1.79 -17.13 25.42
N PRO A 88 -0.88 -16.59 26.24
CA PRO A 88 0.10 -17.42 26.90
C PRO A 88 -0.67 -18.38 27.81
N LYS A 89 -0.47 -19.69 27.63
CA LYS A 89 -0.78 -20.67 28.68
C LYS A 89 -0.22 -20.12 30.01
N PRO A 90 -0.95 -20.21 31.12
CA PRO A 90 -0.49 -19.67 32.39
C PRO A 90 0.81 -20.38 32.79
N VAL A 91 1.92 -19.65 32.71
CA VAL A 91 3.21 -20.07 33.26
C VAL A 91 3.61 -18.98 34.27
N PRO A 92 4.05 -19.33 35.50
CA PRO A 92 4.26 -18.35 36.56
C PRO A 92 5.32 -17.30 36.21
N ALA A 93 5.07 -16.08 36.68
CA ALA A 93 5.77 -14.86 36.33
C ALA A 93 7.22 -14.79 36.81
N THR A 94 8.10 -14.26 35.96
CA THR A 94 9.35 -13.60 36.38
C THR A 94 9.49 -12.25 35.64
N PRO A 95 9.87 -11.16 36.33
CA PRO A 95 9.87 -9.82 35.75
C PRO A 95 11.21 -9.50 35.11
N ARG A 96 11.23 -9.07 33.83
CA ARG A 96 12.41 -8.40 33.24
C ARG A 96 12.04 -7.17 32.41
N LYS A 97 12.34 -6.03 33.06
CA LYS A 97 12.72 -4.68 32.60
C LYS A 97 12.42 -4.28 31.15
N SER A 98 11.64 -3.21 31.03
CA SER A 98 11.44 -2.39 29.84
C SER A 98 12.71 -1.62 29.46
N LYS A 99 13.05 -1.59 28.16
CA LYS A 99 13.93 -0.58 27.58
C LYS A 99 13.34 -0.14 26.25
N GLY A 100 12.74 1.05 26.26
CA GLY A 100 12.21 1.70 25.07
C GLY A 100 13.33 2.12 24.12
N LYS A 101 13.11 1.93 22.82
CA LYS A 101 13.90 2.56 21.77
C LYS A 101 12.93 3.25 20.80
N ARG A 102 13.10 4.56 20.66
CA ARG A 102 12.33 5.45 19.78
C ARG A 102 12.44 4.97 18.33
N LYS A 103 11.31 4.94 17.64
CA LYS A 103 11.18 4.61 16.21
C LYS A 103 11.93 5.66 15.39
N SER A 104 13.02 5.27 14.73
CA SER A 104 13.61 6.04 13.64
C SER A 104 12.68 5.94 12.42
N ALA A 105 12.38 7.08 11.79
CA ALA A 105 11.68 7.14 10.52
C ALA A 105 12.36 6.17 9.52
N GLU A 106 11.56 5.27 8.95
CA GLU A 106 11.99 4.29 7.94
C GLU A 106 12.52 5.09 6.72
N PRO A 107 13.83 5.09 6.44
CA PRO A 107 14.35 5.84 5.30
C PRO A 107 13.92 5.11 4.03
N VAL A 108 12.92 5.66 3.34
CA VAL A 108 12.56 5.22 2.00
C VAL A 108 13.77 5.49 1.11
N ALA A 109 14.43 4.41 0.65
CA ALA A 109 15.60 4.51 -0.20
C ALA A 109 15.20 5.08 -1.56
N LEU A 110 15.19 6.41 -1.67
CA LEU A 110 14.97 7.10 -2.94
C LEU A 110 16.20 6.87 -3.84
N PRO A 111 16.02 6.59 -5.14
CA PRO A 111 17.12 6.39 -6.07
C PRO A 111 17.77 7.73 -6.45
N LEU A 112 18.38 8.41 -5.47
CA LEU A 112 18.99 9.73 -5.61
C LEU A 112 19.99 9.80 -6.77
N ARG A 113 20.68 8.70 -7.05
CA ARG A 113 21.61 8.59 -8.18
C ARG A 113 20.93 8.82 -9.53
N ILE A 114 19.72 8.28 -9.72
CA ILE A 114 18.96 8.43 -10.97
C ILE A 114 18.54 9.89 -11.15
N TYR A 115 18.00 10.52 -10.10
CA TYR A 115 17.62 11.92 -10.13
C TYR A 115 18.81 12.84 -10.42
N LEU A 116 19.96 12.60 -9.77
CA LEU A 116 21.19 13.36 -10.03
C LEU A 116 21.66 13.22 -11.48
N THR A 117 21.65 12.00 -12.03
CA THR A 117 22.04 11.80 -13.44
C THR A 117 21.10 12.51 -14.41
N VAL A 118 19.78 12.46 -14.17
CA VAL A 118 18.80 13.14 -15.03
C VAL A 118 18.97 14.65 -14.98
N ILE A 119 19.16 15.21 -13.78
CA ILE A 119 19.40 16.65 -13.60
C ILE A 119 20.68 17.05 -14.33
N LEU A 120 21.77 16.30 -14.19
CA LEU A 120 23.06 16.60 -14.82
C LEU A 120 22.99 16.56 -16.36
N ILE A 121 22.30 15.55 -16.92
CA ILE A 121 22.11 15.44 -18.36
C ILE A 121 21.22 16.58 -18.87
N GLY A 122 20.13 16.88 -18.16
CA GLY A 122 19.22 17.97 -18.51
C GLY A 122 19.90 19.34 -18.48
N THR A 123 20.70 19.63 -17.45
CA THR A 123 21.44 20.89 -17.37
C THR A 123 22.53 20.99 -18.43
N LEU A 124 23.25 19.90 -18.70
CA LEU A 124 24.28 19.89 -19.75
C LEU A 124 23.67 20.06 -21.14
N ALA A 125 22.62 19.32 -21.47
CA ALA A 125 21.91 19.45 -22.75
C ALA A 125 21.27 20.83 -22.91
N GLY A 126 20.66 21.36 -21.83
CA GLY A 126 20.09 22.70 -21.81
C GLY A 126 21.14 23.80 -22.00
N ALA A 127 22.30 23.69 -21.34
CA ALA A 127 23.40 24.64 -21.49
C ALA A 127 23.99 24.60 -22.91
N LEU A 128 24.18 23.41 -23.48
CA LEU A 128 24.65 23.25 -24.86
C LEU A 128 23.64 23.81 -25.87
N ALA A 129 22.36 23.52 -25.69
CA ALA A 129 21.30 24.08 -26.53
C ALA A 129 21.22 25.60 -26.40
N TYR A 130 21.32 26.14 -25.18
CA TYR A 130 21.32 27.58 -24.93
C TYR A 130 22.51 28.26 -25.60
N LEU A 131 23.72 27.72 -25.46
CA LEU A 131 24.92 28.24 -26.13
C LEU A 131 24.82 28.17 -27.65
N HIS A 132 24.25 27.09 -28.19
CA HIS A 132 24.01 26.96 -29.63
C HIS A 132 23.00 28.00 -30.15
N PHE A 133 21.95 28.28 -29.38
CA PHE A 133 20.92 29.26 -29.75
C PHE A 133 21.34 30.71 -29.50
N ALA A 134 22.16 30.96 -28.47
CA ALA A 134 22.62 32.29 -28.09
C ALA A 134 23.92 32.72 -28.80
N GLY A 135 24.76 31.76 -29.21
CA GLY A 135 26.04 32.01 -29.91
C GLY A 135 25.96 31.96 -31.44
N GLY A 136 24.81 31.63 -32.02
CA GLY A 136 24.58 31.61 -33.47
C GLY A 136 24.14 32.94 -34.08
N ARG A 137 24.52 34.07 -33.46
CA ARG A 137 24.20 35.42 -33.92
C ARG A 137 25.47 36.20 -34.26
#